data_AF-A0A2A2WIZ4-F1
#
_entry.id   AF-A0A2A2WIZ4-F1
#
_cell.length_a   1.000
_cell.length_b   1.000
_cell.length_c   1.000
_cell.angle_alpha   90.00
_cell.angle_beta   90.00
_cell.angle_gamma   90.00
#
_symmetry.space_group_name_H-M   'P 1'
#
loop_
_entity.id
_entity.type
_entity.pdbx_description
1 polymer ?
#
loop_
_entity_poly.entity_id
_entity_poly.type
_entity_poly.pdbx_seq_one_letter_code
_entity_poly.pdbx_strand_id
1 'polypeptide(L)'
;MAPTDHAPEGNLTMIRTQTRFKAFFTFAFVTLLAVPVARSAAASESFTSAGQTPGRPSLAELRTDDHVSLYRKLCELNENWANRTPDFKILADAIAIESDVALIQTHLKLVIDQLRSADVGHLSVSQLAQRRAHLRTLQAYLQAGRFPQNVLAAVRRPVFIDPWGTHCAVGHLIATSGNARLANAINREHQLDLLRDIKTEGLSDWQRASGLSLDELALIQPTYRSTTLTYPKEIEALMLGDSDAIVAGIESGALAVDARCGGKTLLHFAAAVGDLKLVKLLVDRGADLHAVSNLGCDQAELAKGGNQTVVTVRWNQSTAVTRRGGMGIGTYGVVFRTEHGRLIASLFNDLRGGRDGLNALDFATLPTSHYGYGLRRSIYPVRPGYQTGAKPTNEVFETLQRDRAAVAAWLEAQGLKTE
;
A
#
# COMPACT_ATOMS: atom_id res chain seq x y z
N MET A 1 -17.46 32.01 -66.30
CA MET A 1 -16.68 33.03 -65.56
C MET A 1 -17.68 33.92 -64.85
N ALA A 2 -17.57 34.03 -63.53
CA ALA A 2 -18.61 34.51 -62.61
C ALA A 2 -19.03 35.98 -62.82
N PRO A 3 -20.22 36.32 -62.29
CA PRO A 3 -20.42 37.56 -61.52
C PRO A 3 -21.10 37.24 -60.16
N THR A 4 -20.57 37.79 -59.04
CA THR A 4 -21.16 38.82 -58.13
C THR A 4 -22.54 38.43 -57.56
N ASP A 5 -22.92 38.64 -56.30
CA ASP A 5 -22.58 39.71 -55.34
C ASP A 5 -23.22 39.43 -53.95
N HIS A 6 -22.85 40.24 -52.96
CA HIS A 6 -23.64 40.63 -51.77
C HIS A 6 -23.88 39.68 -50.56
N ALA A 7 -23.23 40.06 -49.45
CA ALA A 7 -23.71 39.90 -48.07
C ALA A 7 -24.95 40.82 -47.82
N PRO A 8 -25.72 40.68 -46.70
CA PRO A 8 -25.23 41.18 -45.41
C PRO A 8 -25.74 40.45 -44.15
N GLU A 9 -25.14 40.85 -43.04
CA GLU A 9 -25.46 40.57 -41.65
C GLU A 9 -26.92 40.90 -41.27
N GLY A 10 -27.48 40.09 -40.35
CA GLY A 10 -28.78 40.28 -39.75
C GLY A 10 -28.80 39.80 -38.31
N ASN A 11 -28.51 40.73 -37.40
CA ASN A 11 -28.70 40.64 -35.96
C ASN A 11 -30.20 40.63 -35.63
N LEU A 12 -30.72 39.75 -34.75
CA LEU A 12 -32.01 39.93 -34.06
C LEU A 12 -32.11 39.02 -32.82
N THR A 13 -31.81 39.62 -31.67
CA THR A 13 -32.56 39.63 -30.39
C THR A 13 -33.44 38.45 -29.97
N MET A 14 -33.12 37.98 -28.75
CA MET A 14 -33.97 37.88 -27.55
C MET A 14 -35.39 37.30 -27.68
N ILE A 15 -35.63 36.22 -26.92
CA ILE A 15 -36.78 35.87 -26.07
C ILE A 15 -36.46 34.43 -25.58
N ARG A 16 -36.34 34.10 -24.29
CA ARG A 16 -37.45 33.96 -23.35
C ARG A 16 -36.94 33.62 -21.92
N THR A 17 -37.61 34.24 -20.96
CA THR A 17 -37.96 33.75 -19.61
C THR A 17 -36.85 33.45 -18.58
N GLN A 18 -36.62 34.45 -17.72
CA GLN A 18 -36.14 34.26 -16.36
C GLN A 18 -37.21 33.55 -15.51
N THR A 19 -36.93 32.32 -15.10
CA THR A 19 -37.66 31.66 -14.01
C THR A 19 -36.93 31.95 -12.71
N ARG A 20 -37.53 32.82 -11.88
CA ARG A 20 -37.12 33.08 -10.50
C ARG A 20 -37.53 31.88 -9.63
N PHE A 21 -36.58 31.04 -9.22
CA PHE A 21 -36.78 30.15 -8.07
C PHE A 21 -36.05 30.73 -6.86
N LYS A 22 -36.84 31.19 -5.89
CA LYS A 22 -36.41 31.55 -4.55
C LYS A 22 -36.11 30.26 -3.80
N ALA A 23 -34.85 30.01 -3.44
CA ALA A 23 -34.52 29.06 -2.38
C ALA A 23 -34.43 29.83 -1.05
N PHE A 24 -35.27 29.45 -0.10
CA PHE A 24 -35.26 29.94 1.27
C PHE A 24 -33.94 29.54 1.95
N PHE A 25 -33.12 30.53 2.31
CA PHE A 25 -32.06 30.36 3.32
C PHE A 25 -32.66 30.71 4.68
N THR A 26 -32.97 29.69 5.49
CA THR A 26 -33.30 29.89 6.90
C THR A 26 -31.99 30.06 7.67
N PHE A 27 -31.67 31.30 8.02
CA PHE A 27 -30.62 31.65 8.99
C PHE A 27 -31.10 31.26 10.39
N ALA A 28 -30.54 30.22 10.99
CA ALA A 28 -30.64 29.99 12.42
C ALA A 28 -29.45 30.68 13.11
N PHE A 29 -29.73 31.84 13.67
CA PHE A 29 -28.85 32.57 14.60
C PHE A 29 -28.84 31.80 15.93
N VAL A 30 -27.71 31.19 16.31
CA VAL A 30 -27.47 30.77 17.70
C VAL A 30 -26.40 31.67 18.27
N THR A 31 -26.84 32.67 19.02
CA THR A 31 -26.04 33.52 19.89
C THR A 31 -25.39 32.68 20.98
N LEU A 32 -24.06 32.58 20.96
CA LEU A 32 -23.26 32.06 22.07
C LEU A 32 -23.17 33.15 23.15
N LEU A 33 -23.91 32.99 24.25
CA LEU A 33 -23.75 33.81 25.45
C LEU A 33 -22.47 33.36 26.17
N ALA A 34 -21.50 34.25 26.26
CA ALA A 34 -20.33 34.11 27.13
C ALA A 34 -20.77 34.30 28.59
N VAL A 35 -20.47 33.31 29.43
CA VAL A 35 -20.52 33.45 30.90
C VAL A 35 -19.08 33.30 31.42
N PRO A 36 -18.55 34.26 32.19
CA PRO A 36 -17.18 34.22 32.70
C PRO A 36 -17.14 33.36 33.96
N VAL A 37 -16.28 32.34 34.00
CA VAL A 37 -15.94 31.65 35.25
C VAL A 37 -14.62 32.21 35.77
N ALA A 38 -14.71 32.73 37.00
CA ALA A 38 -13.69 33.46 37.70
C ALA A 38 -12.44 32.63 38.03
N ARG A 39 -11.29 33.32 38.01
CA ARG A 39 -10.04 32.90 38.65
C ARG A 39 -10.27 32.67 40.14
N SER A 40 -9.93 31.49 40.63
CA SER A 40 -9.66 31.22 42.05
C SER A 40 -8.18 30.87 42.20
N ALA A 41 -7.48 31.69 42.97
CA ALA A 41 -6.14 31.42 43.48
C ALA A 41 -6.23 30.83 44.90
N ALA A 42 -5.15 30.17 45.32
CA ALA A 42 -4.91 29.45 46.58
C ALA A 42 -5.46 28.01 46.60
N ALA A 43 -4.77 26.99 47.12
CA ALA A 43 -3.61 26.97 48.00
C ALA A 43 -2.70 25.77 47.67
N SER A 44 -1.44 25.92 48.06
CA SER A 44 -0.40 24.90 48.10
C SER A 44 -0.79 23.73 49.01
N GLU A 45 -0.79 22.51 48.48
CA GLU A 45 -0.49 21.31 49.26
C GLU A 45 0.53 20.46 48.52
N SER A 46 1.68 20.32 49.15
CA SER A 46 2.77 19.44 48.80
C SER A 46 2.35 17.99 48.94
N PHE A 47 2.37 17.23 47.85
CA PHE A 47 2.47 15.78 47.91
C PHE A 47 3.59 15.30 46.99
N THR A 48 4.73 15.01 47.61
CA THR A 48 5.85 14.31 47.02
C THR A 48 5.44 12.88 46.68
N SER A 49 5.41 12.54 45.41
CA SER A 49 5.52 11.16 44.94
C SER A 49 6.22 11.16 43.60
N ALA A 50 7.45 10.64 43.59
CA ALA A 50 8.28 10.49 42.42
C ALA A 50 7.67 9.44 41.48
N GLY A 51 7.00 9.91 40.43
CA GLY A 51 6.64 9.11 39.26
C GLY A 51 7.21 9.79 38.03
N GLN A 52 8.34 9.30 37.53
CA GLN A 52 8.91 9.73 36.26
C GLN A 52 7.90 9.44 35.14
N THR A 53 7.27 10.49 34.64
CA THR A 53 6.64 10.49 33.32
C THR A 53 7.77 10.40 32.28
N PRO A 54 7.68 9.55 31.25
CA PRO A 54 8.69 9.54 30.20
C PRO A 54 8.57 10.84 29.40
N GLY A 55 9.41 11.81 29.76
CA GLY A 55 9.52 13.10 29.10
C GLY A 55 10.26 12.96 27.77
N ARG A 56 9.97 13.88 26.84
CA ARG A 56 10.71 14.08 25.60
C ARG A 56 12.22 13.95 25.86
N PRO A 57 12.96 13.07 25.16
CA PRO A 57 14.39 12.90 25.40
C PRO A 57 15.09 14.25 25.28
N SER A 58 15.88 14.60 26.29
CA SER A 58 16.61 15.87 26.27
C SER A 58 17.67 15.79 25.17
N LEU A 59 17.91 16.90 24.46
CA LEU A 59 18.97 16.98 23.43
C LEU A 59 20.35 16.56 23.97
N ALA A 60 20.55 16.56 25.30
CA ALA A 60 21.78 16.11 25.96
C ALA A 60 21.98 14.57 25.98
N GLU A 61 20.93 13.77 25.82
CA GLU A 61 21.02 12.29 25.75
C GLU A 61 21.46 11.82 24.35
N LEU A 62 21.18 12.62 23.31
CA LEU A 62 21.54 12.38 21.92
C LEU A 62 22.96 12.91 21.65
N ARG A 63 23.98 12.20 22.14
CA ARG A 63 25.38 12.67 22.19
C ARG A 63 26.11 12.88 20.83
N THR A 64 25.45 12.66 19.68
CA THR A 64 26.05 12.86 18.34
C THR A 64 25.01 13.38 17.34
N ASP A 65 25.44 14.16 16.34
CA ASP A 65 24.58 14.64 15.24
C ASP A 65 23.88 13.50 14.49
N ASP A 66 24.56 12.36 14.38
CA ASP A 66 24.02 11.13 13.77
C ASP A 66 22.87 10.54 14.58
N HIS A 67 22.94 10.56 15.92
CA HIS A 67 21.85 10.08 16.78
C HIS A 67 20.63 10.99 16.72
N VAL A 68 20.83 12.31 16.62
CA VAL A 68 19.72 13.26 16.43
C VAL A 68 19.05 13.03 15.07
N SER A 69 19.84 12.82 14.01
CA SER A 69 19.35 12.51 12.67
C SER A 69 18.58 11.20 12.65
N LEU A 70 19.12 10.16 13.28
CA LEU A 70 18.48 8.84 13.41
C LEU A 70 17.16 8.94 14.18
N TYR A 71 17.15 9.61 15.33
CA TYR A 71 15.94 9.78 16.15
C TYR A 71 14.81 10.45 15.34
N ARG A 72 15.12 11.47 14.55
CA ARG A 72 14.14 12.10 13.65
C ARG A 72 13.58 11.11 12.64
N LYS A 73 14.44 10.33 11.98
CA LYS A 73 14.02 9.27 11.03
C LYS A 73 13.16 8.20 11.70
N LEU A 74 13.44 7.85 12.97
CA LEU A 74 12.62 6.91 13.75
C LEU A 74 11.24 7.48 14.06
N CYS A 75 11.16 8.76 14.46
CA CYS A 75 9.87 9.43 14.68
C CYS A 75 9.05 9.55 13.39
N GLU A 76 9.69 9.82 12.25
CA GLU A 76 9.04 9.79 10.94
C GLU A 76 8.53 8.39 10.56
N LEU A 77 9.29 7.34 10.93
CA LEU A 77 8.91 5.94 10.68
C LEU A 77 7.74 5.50 11.57
N ASN A 78 7.75 5.93 12.83
CA ASN A 78 6.75 5.60 13.82
C ASN A 78 6.69 6.73 14.87
N GLU A 79 5.57 7.44 14.91
CA GLU A 79 5.33 8.58 15.81
C GLU A 79 5.46 8.21 17.30
N ASN A 80 5.29 6.93 17.65
CA ASN A 80 5.36 6.47 19.04
C ASN A 80 6.77 6.57 19.63
N TRP A 81 7.81 6.89 18.84
CA TRP A 81 9.14 7.27 19.34
C TRP A 81 9.21 8.66 19.95
N ALA A 82 8.27 9.56 19.66
CA ALA A 82 8.30 10.95 20.15
C ALA A 82 8.30 11.05 21.69
N ASN A 83 7.72 10.05 22.36
CA ASN A 83 7.60 9.96 23.81
C ASN A 83 8.50 8.85 24.41
N ARG A 84 9.55 8.43 23.69
CA ARG A 84 10.44 7.33 24.10
C ARG A 84 11.90 7.69 23.88
N THR A 85 12.77 7.14 24.72
CA THR A 85 14.23 7.28 24.61
C THR A 85 14.82 5.95 24.13
N PRO A 86 15.15 5.79 22.83
CA PRO A 86 15.82 4.59 22.33
C PRO A 86 17.24 4.47 22.91
N ASP A 87 17.64 3.26 23.33
CA ASP A 87 19.03 2.99 23.68
C ASP A 87 19.88 2.77 22.43
N PHE A 88 20.53 3.83 21.94
CA PHE A 88 21.41 3.74 20.79
C PHE A 88 22.72 2.99 21.06
N LYS A 89 23.06 2.65 22.31
CA LYS A 89 24.29 1.89 22.61
C LYS A 89 24.27 0.46 22.06
N ILE A 90 23.08 -0.08 21.80
CA ILE A 90 22.94 -1.42 21.21
C ILE A 90 23.26 -1.44 19.71
N LEU A 91 23.39 -0.27 19.08
CA LEU A 91 23.77 -0.08 17.69
C LEU A 91 25.30 -0.15 17.58
N ALA A 92 25.82 -0.87 16.58
CA ALA A 92 27.26 -0.85 16.30
C ALA A 92 27.69 0.52 15.77
N ASP A 93 28.97 0.90 15.93
CA ASP A 93 29.46 2.25 15.59
C ASP A 93 29.20 2.66 14.13
N ALA A 94 28.87 3.94 13.95
CA ALA A 94 28.53 4.65 12.71
C ALA A 94 27.53 3.92 11.79
N ILE A 95 26.25 3.87 12.19
CA ILE A 95 25.20 3.37 11.29
C ILE A 95 24.85 4.42 10.23
N ALA A 96 25.51 4.33 9.07
CA ALA A 96 25.00 4.92 7.85
C ALA A 96 23.70 4.19 7.45
N ILE A 97 22.55 4.76 7.82
CA ILE A 97 21.25 4.25 7.35
C ILE A 97 20.99 4.79 5.95
N GLU A 98 21.40 4.00 4.96
CA GLU A 98 21.33 4.33 3.54
C GLU A 98 20.05 3.83 2.85
N SER A 99 19.24 3.00 3.53
CA SER A 99 18.00 2.44 2.97
C SER A 99 16.85 2.40 3.97
N ASP A 100 15.61 2.36 3.45
CA ASP A 100 14.40 2.23 4.30
C ASP A 100 14.36 0.85 4.99
N VAL A 101 14.91 -0.19 4.34
CA VAL A 101 15.07 -1.52 4.96
C VAL A 101 15.99 -1.42 6.18
N ALA A 102 17.17 -0.80 6.05
CA ALA A 102 18.09 -0.60 7.17
C ALA A 102 17.45 0.24 8.28
N LEU A 103 16.63 1.25 7.94
CA LEU A 103 15.89 2.05 8.91
C LEU A 103 14.88 1.20 9.70
N ILE A 104 14.08 0.37 9.02
CA ILE A 104 13.11 -0.52 9.67
C ILE A 104 13.83 -1.58 10.52
N GLN A 105 14.97 -2.10 10.07
CA GLN A 105 15.76 -3.04 10.86
C GLN A 105 16.30 -2.38 12.14
N THR A 106 16.87 -1.19 12.04
CA THR A 106 17.32 -0.42 13.22
C THR A 106 16.15 -0.13 14.16
N HIS A 107 15.01 0.29 13.62
CA HIS A 107 13.79 0.48 14.40
C HIS A 107 13.39 -0.78 15.17
N LEU A 108 13.18 -1.90 14.48
CA LEU A 108 12.75 -3.14 15.13
C LEU A 108 13.77 -3.67 16.13
N LYS A 109 15.07 -3.45 15.89
CA LYS A 109 16.12 -3.79 16.86
C LYS A 109 15.95 -3.01 18.17
N LEU A 110 15.72 -1.70 18.09
CA LEU A 110 15.47 -0.84 19.26
C LEU A 110 14.13 -1.19 19.94
N VAL A 111 13.09 -1.52 19.16
CA VAL A 111 11.81 -1.99 19.72
C VAL A 111 11.98 -3.29 20.49
N ILE A 112 12.65 -4.29 19.91
CA ILE A 112 12.90 -5.58 20.58
C ILE A 112 13.66 -5.38 21.90
N ASP A 113 14.64 -4.49 21.92
CA ASP A 113 15.40 -4.16 23.13
C ASP A 113 14.50 -3.55 24.22
N GLN A 114 13.67 -2.57 23.86
CA GLN A 114 12.71 -1.96 24.78
C GLN A 114 11.69 -2.98 25.30
N LEU A 115 11.20 -3.88 24.44
CA LEU A 115 10.26 -4.94 24.84
C LEU A 115 10.90 -5.99 25.76
N ARG A 116 12.20 -6.28 25.60
CA ARG A 116 12.93 -7.20 26.49
C ARG A 116 13.15 -6.61 27.87
N SER A 117 13.28 -5.29 27.96
CA SER A 117 13.52 -4.55 29.20
C SER A 117 12.23 -4.06 29.88
N ALA A 118 11.07 -4.26 29.27
CA ALA A 118 9.78 -3.84 29.81
C ALA A 118 9.40 -4.61 31.09
N ASP A 119 8.71 -3.94 32.02
CA ASP A 119 8.11 -4.60 33.17
C ASP A 119 6.95 -5.51 32.73
N VAL A 120 7.07 -6.79 33.06
CA VAL A 120 6.13 -7.85 32.69
C VAL A 120 5.58 -8.58 33.90
N GLY A 121 5.78 -8.05 35.12
CA GLY A 121 5.34 -8.70 36.37
C GLY A 121 3.82 -8.91 36.46
N HIS A 122 3.05 -8.13 35.70
CA HIS A 122 1.59 -8.24 35.60
C HIS A 122 1.10 -9.35 34.64
N LEU A 123 1.99 -9.95 33.84
CA LEU A 123 1.60 -10.95 32.83
C LEU A 123 1.49 -12.35 33.43
N SER A 124 0.48 -13.10 32.99
CA SER A 124 0.34 -14.53 33.31
C SER A 124 1.46 -15.37 32.68
N VAL A 125 1.65 -16.59 33.17
CA VAL A 125 2.62 -17.56 32.62
C VAL A 125 2.39 -17.82 31.13
N SER A 126 1.13 -17.93 30.71
CA SER A 126 0.77 -18.12 29.30
C SER A 126 1.14 -16.90 28.44
N GLN A 127 0.81 -15.70 28.92
CA GLN A 127 1.17 -14.46 28.22
C GLN A 127 2.69 -14.25 28.13
N LEU A 128 3.45 -14.60 29.19
CA LEU A 128 4.91 -14.57 29.15
C LEU A 128 5.47 -15.54 28.11
N ALA A 129 4.89 -16.73 27.97
CA ALA A 129 5.29 -17.69 26.94
C ALA A 129 5.00 -17.15 25.52
N GLN A 130 3.81 -16.57 25.30
CA GLN A 130 3.44 -15.96 24.02
C GLN A 130 4.33 -14.76 23.68
N ARG A 131 4.57 -13.85 24.64
CA ARG A 131 5.48 -12.71 24.47
C ARG A 131 6.87 -13.14 24.04
N ARG A 132 7.45 -14.17 24.69
CA ARG A 132 8.76 -14.74 24.31
C ARG A 132 8.74 -15.36 22.91
N ALA A 133 7.65 -16.01 22.52
CA ALA A 133 7.48 -16.53 21.17
C ALA A 133 7.44 -15.38 20.14
N HIS A 134 6.63 -14.34 20.38
CA HIS A 134 6.56 -13.17 19.51
C HIS A 134 7.89 -12.42 19.39
N LEU A 135 8.66 -12.26 20.48
CA LEU A 135 9.98 -11.63 20.40
C LEU A 135 10.97 -12.46 19.57
N ARG A 136 10.89 -13.80 19.61
CA ARG A 136 11.70 -14.67 18.73
C ARG A 136 11.27 -14.53 17.27
N THR A 137 9.96 -14.52 17.01
CA THR A 137 9.42 -14.29 15.66
C THR A 137 9.82 -12.91 15.12
N LEU A 138 9.71 -11.86 15.93
CA LEU A 138 10.07 -10.50 15.54
C LEU A 138 11.57 -10.38 15.26
N GLN A 139 12.42 -11.06 16.05
CA GLN A 139 13.84 -11.15 15.78
C GLN A 139 14.13 -11.85 14.45
N ALA A 140 13.45 -12.95 14.12
CA ALA A 140 13.60 -13.64 12.84
C ALA A 140 13.10 -12.78 11.66
N TYR A 141 11.97 -12.08 11.83
CA TYR A 141 11.41 -11.14 10.85
C TYR A 141 12.38 -9.98 10.56
N LEU A 142 12.96 -9.40 11.61
CA LEU A 142 14.02 -8.39 11.52
C LEU A 142 15.22 -8.89 10.69
N GLN A 143 15.72 -10.10 10.97
CA GLN A 143 16.86 -10.68 10.25
C GLN A 143 16.54 -11.02 8.79
N ALA A 144 15.29 -11.40 8.49
CA ALA A 144 14.86 -11.67 7.13
C ALA A 144 14.85 -10.40 6.26
N GLY A 145 14.61 -9.22 6.86
CA GLY A 145 14.66 -7.93 6.16
C GLY A 145 13.62 -7.79 5.03
N ARG A 146 12.51 -8.53 5.13
CA ARG A 146 11.42 -8.55 4.15
C ARG A 146 10.23 -7.79 4.71
N PHE A 147 10.13 -6.51 4.34
CA PHE A 147 9.09 -5.62 4.84
C PHE A 147 8.10 -5.24 3.74
N PRO A 148 6.86 -4.88 4.12
CA PRO A 148 5.88 -4.33 3.20
C PRO A 148 6.42 -3.17 2.38
N GLN A 149 5.88 -3.05 1.18
CA GLN A 149 6.11 -1.89 0.33
C GLN A 149 4.83 -1.10 0.16
N ASN A 150 4.96 0.22 0.28
CA ASN A 150 3.86 1.14 0.10
C ASN A 150 3.75 1.56 -1.36
N VAL A 151 2.95 0.82 -2.11
CA VAL A 151 2.45 1.19 -3.45
C VAL A 151 1.04 1.76 -3.41
N LEU A 152 0.44 1.86 -2.22
CA LEU A 152 -0.98 2.21 -2.01
C LEU A 152 -1.17 3.68 -1.61
N ALA A 153 -0.06 4.39 -1.43
CA ALA A 153 -0.07 5.76 -0.95
C ALA A 153 1.13 6.55 -1.45
N ALA A 154 0.88 7.79 -1.86
CA ALA A 154 1.92 8.75 -2.22
C ALA A 154 2.80 9.20 -1.03
N VAL A 155 2.32 9.03 0.20
CA VAL A 155 3.02 9.41 1.44
C VAL A 155 3.34 8.20 2.29
N ARG A 156 4.33 8.31 3.19
CA ARG A 156 4.69 7.25 4.14
C ARG A 156 3.45 6.89 4.96
N ARG A 157 3.01 5.63 4.92
CA ARG A 157 1.83 5.13 5.63
C ARG A 157 2.01 3.68 6.09
N PRO A 158 1.22 3.22 7.09
CA PRO A 158 1.12 1.81 7.40
C PRO A 158 0.67 1.02 6.16
N VAL A 159 1.15 -0.22 6.06
CA VAL A 159 0.67 -1.20 5.09
C VAL A 159 0.60 -2.52 5.85
N PHE A 160 -0.59 -3.05 6.08
CA PHE A 160 -0.79 -4.23 6.93
C PHE A 160 -0.28 -5.50 6.26
N ILE A 161 -0.73 -5.78 5.04
CA ILE A 161 -0.13 -6.71 4.10
C ILE A 161 -0.04 -5.99 2.76
N ASP A 162 1.15 -5.96 2.18
CA ASP A 162 1.33 -5.35 0.86
C ASP A 162 0.67 -6.21 -0.24
N PRO A 163 0.46 -5.66 -1.46
CA PRO A 163 -0.08 -6.43 -2.58
C PRO A 163 0.75 -7.66 -2.98
N TRP A 164 1.90 -7.89 -2.35
CA TRP A 164 2.77 -9.03 -2.62
C TRP A 164 2.73 -10.09 -1.52
N GLY A 165 1.84 -9.93 -0.53
CA GLY A 165 1.65 -10.84 0.59
C GLY A 165 2.68 -10.67 1.72
N THR A 166 3.54 -9.65 1.65
CA THR A 166 4.47 -9.34 2.74
C THR A 166 3.69 -8.71 3.86
N HIS A 167 3.64 -9.39 5.00
CA HIS A 167 2.99 -8.89 6.19
C HIS A 167 3.87 -7.84 6.86
N CYS A 168 3.26 -6.82 7.45
CA CYS A 168 3.92 -5.95 8.42
C CYS A 168 4.35 -6.74 9.65
N ALA A 169 5.16 -6.13 10.51
CA ALA A 169 5.65 -6.80 11.71
C ALA A 169 4.49 -7.36 12.58
N VAL A 170 3.45 -6.55 12.82
CA VAL A 170 2.26 -6.98 13.60
C VAL A 170 1.48 -8.07 12.88
N GLY A 171 1.18 -7.91 11.59
CA GLY A 171 0.49 -8.92 10.78
C GLY A 171 1.24 -10.25 10.74
N HIS A 172 2.58 -10.21 10.69
CA HIS A 172 3.42 -11.41 10.72
C HIS A 172 3.34 -12.13 12.08
N LEU A 173 3.30 -11.39 13.20
CA LEU A 173 3.10 -11.96 14.53
C LEU A 173 1.72 -12.62 14.66
N ILE A 174 0.66 -11.99 14.15
CA ILE A 174 -0.69 -12.54 14.16
C ILE A 174 -0.74 -13.83 13.33
N ALA A 175 -0.27 -13.79 12.08
CA ALA A 175 -0.33 -14.94 11.17
C ALA A 175 0.47 -16.15 11.69
N THR A 176 1.69 -15.93 12.17
CA THR A 176 2.58 -17.01 12.63
C THR A 176 2.24 -17.55 14.02
N SER A 177 1.38 -16.87 14.77
CA SER A 177 0.81 -17.38 16.03
C SER A 177 -0.48 -18.20 15.84
N GLY A 178 -0.78 -18.60 14.61
CA GLY A 178 -1.95 -19.42 14.27
C GLY A 178 -3.20 -18.63 13.87
N ASN A 179 -3.10 -17.30 13.73
CA ASN A 179 -4.24 -16.42 13.46
C ASN A 179 -4.22 -15.84 12.04
N ALA A 180 -3.80 -16.62 11.04
CA ALA A 180 -3.70 -16.17 9.64
C ALA A 180 -5.02 -15.61 9.08
N ARG A 181 -6.17 -16.18 9.47
CA ARG A 181 -7.50 -15.66 9.07
C ARG A 181 -7.77 -14.26 9.61
N LEU A 182 -7.38 -13.99 10.86
CA LEU A 182 -7.49 -12.67 11.48
C LEU A 182 -6.59 -11.67 10.76
N ALA A 183 -5.34 -12.04 10.44
CA ALA A 183 -4.44 -11.17 9.69
C ALA A 183 -5.02 -10.77 8.32
N ASN A 184 -5.62 -11.73 7.60
CA ASN A 184 -6.28 -11.45 6.31
C ASN A 184 -7.54 -10.60 6.46
N ALA A 185 -8.32 -10.79 7.53
CA ALA A 185 -9.50 -9.98 7.83
C ALA A 185 -9.11 -8.52 8.10
N ILE A 186 -8.11 -8.30 8.96
CA ILE A 186 -7.57 -6.96 9.22
C ILE A 186 -7.06 -6.32 7.94
N ASN A 187 -6.35 -7.07 7.09
CA ASN A 187 -5.86 -6.52 5.83
C ASN A 187 -6.99 -6.05 4.90
N ARG A 188 -8.11 -6.76 4.84
CA ARG A 188 -9.26 -6.39 4.03
C ARG A 188 -9.97 -5.14 4.56
N GLU A 189 -10.07 -5.01 5.88
CA GLU A 189 -10.88 -3.96 6.52
C GLU A 189 -10.07 -2.68 6.82
N HIS A 190 -8.78 -2.81 7.08
CA HIS A 190 -7.93 -1.78 7.68
C HIS A 190 -6.51 -1.79 7.13
N GLN A 191 -6.35 -1.96 5.81
CA GLN A 191 -5.06 -2.18 5.17
C GLN A 191 -4.01 -1.09 5.45
N LEU A 192 -4.45 0.18 5.54
CA LEU A 192 -3.57 1.35 5.66
C LEU A 192 -3.64 2.02 7.03
N ASP A 193 -4.40 1.44 7.95
CA ASP A 193 -4.69 2.06 9.23
C ASP A 193 -3.57 1.78 10.24
N LEU A 194 -3.38 2.75 11.15
CA LEU A 194 -2.57 2.51 12.34
C LEU A 194 -3.30 1.52 13.24
N LEU A 195 -2.55 0.71 13.98
CA LEU A 195 -3.13 -0.33 14.82
C LEU A 195 -4.16 0.20 15.83
N ARG A 196 -4.00 1.47 16.27
CA ARG A 196 -4.93 2.15 17.18
C ARG A 196 -6.32 2.37 16.59
N ASP A 197 -6.43 2.39 15.26
CA ASP A 197 -7.67 2.68 14.52
C ASP A 197 -8.36 1.40 13.99
N ILE A 198 -7.69 0.24 14.10
CA ILE A 198 -8.21 -1.05 13.61
C ILE A 198 -9.30 -1.58 14.54
N LYS A 199 -10.47 -1.90 13.98
CA LYS A 199 -11.63 -2.39 14.73
C LYS A 199 -12.08 -3.81 14.36
N THR A 200 -11.29 -4.54 13.57
CA THR A 200 -11.58 -5.93 13.20
C THR A 200 -11.82 -6.82 14.41
N GLU A 201 -12.89 -7.60 14.34
CA GLU A 201 -13.25 -8.58 15.36
C GLU A 201 -12.11 -9.58 15.60
N GLY A 202 -11.84 -9.88 16.88
CA GLY A 202 -10.78 -10.82 17.27
C GLY A 202 -9.39 -10.20 17.46
N LEU A 203 -9.13 -8.98 16.98
CA LEU A 203 -7.83 -8.30 17.23
C LEU A 203 -7.60 -8.07 18.73
N SER A 204 -8.63 -7.62 19.45
CA SER A 204 -8.56 -7.37 20.89
C SER A 204 -8.30 -8.65 21.69
N ASP A 205 -8.89 -9.77 21.26
CA ASP A 205 -8.73 -11.06 21.95
C ASP A 205 -7.31 -11.61 21.74
N TRP A 206 -6.82 -11.55 20.51
CA TRP A 206 -5.44 -11.90 20.19
C TRP A 206 -4.45 -11.02 20.96
N GLN A 207 -4.68 -9.70 21.01
CA GLN A 207 -3.83 -8.76 21.74
C GLN A 207 -3.74 -9.15 23.23
N ARG A 208 -4.87 -9.42 23.90
CA ARG A 208 -4.88 -9.85 25.31
C ARG A 208 -4.12 -11.16 25.54
N ALA A 209 -4.18 -12.10 24.60
CA ALA A 209 -3.47 -13.38 24.69
C ALA A 209 -1.97 -13.27 24.37
N SER A 210 -1.56 -12.32 23.53
CA SER A 210 -0.19 -12.19 23.01
C SER A 210 0.87 -11.86 24.07
N GLY A 211 0.46 -11.25 25.19
CA GLY A 211 1.39 -10.67 26.16
C GLY A 211 2.09 -9.39 25.69
N LEU A 212 1.54 -8.75 24.64
CA LEU A 212 1.94 -7.43 24.14
C LEU A 212 0.80 -6.44 24.39
N SER A 213 1.11 -5.27 24.91
CA SER A 213 0.14 -4.17 25.03
C SER A 213 -0.14 -3.51 23.68
N LEU A 214 -1.22 -2.74 23.58
CA LEU A 214 -1.53 -1.97 22.37
C LEU A 214 -0.41 -0.95 22.05
N ASP A 215 0.16 -0.30 23.08
CA ASP A 215 1.26 0.65 22.91
C ASP A 215 2.53 -0.02 22.38
N GLU A 216 2.80 -1.25 22.81
CA GLU A 216 3.92 -2.05 22.30
C GLU A 216 3.69 -2.48 20.85
N LEU A 217 2.48 -2.91 20.51
CA LEU A 217 2.15 -3.27 19.14
C LEU A 217 2.15 -2.05 18.20
N ALA A 218 1.70 -0.88 18.68
CA ALA A 218 1.80 0.38 17.96
C ALA A 218 3.26 0.80 17.75
N LEU A 219 4.15 0.54 18.71
CA LEU A 219 5.58 0.74 18.55
C LEU A 219 6.21 -0.28 17.58
N ILE A 220 5.71 -1.52 17.53
CA ILE A 220 6.16 -2.56 16.59
C ILE A 220 5.77 -2.20 15.14
N GLN A 221 4.60 -1.58 14.91
CA GLN A 221 4.09 -1.25 13.58
C GLN A 221 4.88 -0.09 12.95
N PRO A 222 5.73 -0.31 11.92
CA PRO A 222 6.34 0.80 11.20
C PRO A 222 5.39 1.31 10.11
N THR A 223 5.74 2.44 9.53
CA THR A 223 5.14 2.93 8.28
C THR A 223 6.16 2.84 7.14
N TYR A 224 5.72 2.76 5.89
CA TYR A 224 6.59 2.46 4.75
C TYR A 224 6.61 3.64 3.77
N ARG A 225 7.79 4.05 3.30
CA ARG A 225 7.88 5.11 2.29
C ARG A 225 7.17 4.66 1.02
N SER A 226 6.50 5.60 0.36
CA SER A 226 5.95 5.38 -0.96
C SER A 226 7.06 4.87 -1.89
N THR A 227 6.78 3.80 -2.62
CA THR A 227 7.69 3.29 -3.63
C THR A 227 7.66 4.19 -4.86
N THR A 228 8.63 4.00 -5.73
CA THR A 228 8.83 4.74 -6.97
C THR A 228 7.76 4.45 -8.04
N LEU A 229 6.65 3.77 -7.71
CA LEU A 229 5.54 3.47 -8.61
C LEU A 229 4.22 3.90 -7.97
N THR A 230 3.41 4.66 -8.70
CA THR A 230 2.10 5.16 -8.24
C THR A 230 1.05 4.88 -9.30
N TYR A 231 -0.10 4.33 -8.89
CA TYR A 231 -1.27 4.10 -9.73
C TYR A 231 -2.44 4.97 -9.26
N PRO A 232 -3.52 5.09 -10.04
CA PRO A 232 -4.79 5.55 -9.52
C PRO A 232 -5.30 4.60 -8.43
N LYS A 233 -5.89 5.15 -7.36
CA LYS A 233 -6.36 4.39 -6.19
C LYS A 233 -7.31 3.24 -6.56
N GLU A 234 -8.10 3.40 -7.61
CA GLU A 234 -9.06 2.39 -8.05
C GLU A 234 -8.35 1.18 -8.68
N ILE A 235 -7.23 1.41 -9.37
CA ILE A 235 -6.37 0.34 -9.87
C ILE A 235 -5.63 -0.36 -8.72
N GLU A 236 -5.19 0.40 -7.71
CA GLU A 236 -4.57 -0.16 -6.51
C GLU A 236 -5.56 -1.06 -5.74
N ALA A 237 -6.81 -0.64 -5.58
CA ALA A 237 -7.87 -1.46 -4.99
C ALA A 237 -8.12 -2.73 -5.84
N LEU A 238 -8.18 -2.59 -7.16
CA LEU A 238 -8.39 -3.72 -8.06
C LEU A 238 -7.25 -4.75 -7.99
N MET A 239 -6.00 -4.29 -7.82
CA MET A 239 -4.83 -5.18 -7.57
C MET A 239 -5.00 -6.03 -6.31
N LEU A 240 -5.79 -5.55 -5.35
CA LEU A 240 -6.05 -6.21 -4.08
C LEU A 240 -7.33 -7.06 -4.10
N GLY A 241 -7.94 -7.23 -5.27
CA GLY A 241 -9.18 -7.97 -5.45
C GLY A 241 -10.42 -7.19 -5.01
N ASP A 242 -10.32 -5.87 -4.89
CA ASP A 242 -11.44 -4.98 -4.59
C ASP A 242 -11.80 -4.13 -5.81
N SER A 243 -12.92 -4.48 -6.44
CA SER A 243 -13.45 -3.75 -7.60
C SER A 243 -14.47 -2.68 -7.23
N ASP A 244 -14.83 -2.49 -5.96
CA ASP A 244 -15.92 -1.60 -5.54
C ASP A 244 -15.64 -0.15 -5.95
N ALA A 245 -14.40 0.31 -5.81
CA ALA A 245 -14.00 1.65 -6.22
C ALA A 245 -14.14 1.88 -7.74
N ILE A 246 -13.87 0.86 -8.56
CA ILE A 246 -14.05 0.91 -10.01
C ILE A 246 -15.55 0.92 -10.34
N VAL A 247 -16.33 0.03 -9.71
CA VAL A 247 -17.78 -0.07 -9.91
C VAL A 247 -18.47 1.26 -9.56
N ALA A 248 -18.21 1.81 -8.38
CA ALA A 248 -18.75 3.09 -7.95
C ALA A 248 -18.32 4.25 -8.86
N GLY A 249 -17.08 4.22 -9.35
CA GLY A 249 -16.58 5.19 -10.34
C GLY A 249 -17.36 5.15 -11.64
N ILE A 250 -17.65 3.96 -12.16
CA ILE A 250 -18.45 3.76 -13.39
C ILE A 250 -19.91 4.20 -13.15
N GLU A 251 -20.51 3.80 -12.03
CA GLU A 251 -21.91 4.10 -11.72
C GLU A 251 -22.18 5.59 -11.51
N SER A 252 -21.21 6.30 -10.91
CA SER A 252 -21.28 7.75 -10.75
C SER A 252 -20.90 8.53 -12.01
N GLY A 253 -20.35 7.87 -13.04
CA GLY A 253 -19.79 8.50 -14.23
C GLY A 253 -18.45 9.19 -14.01
N ALA A 254 -17.82 9.03 -12.85
CA ALA A 254 -16.50 9.57 -12.55
C ALA A 254 -15.37 8.82 -13.29
N LEU A 255 -15.63 7.57 -13.70
CA LEU A 255 -14.71 6.73 -14.46
C LEU A 255 -15.41 6.16 -15.69
N ALA A 256 -14.83 6.39 -16.87
CA ALA A 256 -15.35 5.84 -18.12
C ALA A 256 -15.05 4.33 -18.22
N VAL A 257 -15.96 3.55 -18.82
CA VAL A 257 -15.82 2.08 -18.96
C VAL A 257 -14.61 1.68 -19.82
N ASP A 258 -14.25 2.55 -20.77
CA ASP A 258 -13.15 2.40 -21.72
C ASP A 258 -11.87 3.12 -21.26
N ALA A 259 -11.86 3.67 -20.03
CA ALA A 259 -10.71 4.35 -19.48
C ALA A 259 -9.47 3.45 -19.50
N ARG A 260 -8.33 4.05 -19.85
CA ARG A 260 -7.05 3.35 -19.93
C ARG A 260 -6.11 3.81 -18.83
N CYS A 261 -5.47 2.86 -18.15
CA CYS A 261 -4.39 3.12 -17.20
C CYS A 261 -3.18 2.26 -17.62
N GLY A 262 -2.01 2.88 -17.81
CA GLY A 262 -0.81 2.15 -18.26
C GLY A 262 -1.03 1.41 -19.58
N GLY A 263 -1.88 1.97 -20.45
CA GLY A 263 -2.26 1.40 -21.74
C GLY A 263 -3.23 0.22 -21.71
N LYS A 264 -3.81 -0.11 -20.55
CA LYS A 264 -4.80 -1.19 -20.39
C LYS A 264 -6.17 -0.62 -20.06
N THR A 265 -7.22 -1.20 -20.63
CA THR A 265 -8.62 -0.92 -20.25
C THR A 265 -8.96 -1.61 -18.93
N LEU A 266 -10.10 -1.22 -18.34
CA LEU A 266 -10.65 -1.91 -17.17
C LEU A 266 -10.88 -3.40 -17.41
N LEU A 267 -11.26 -3.78 -18.63
CA LEU A 267 -11.51 -5.18 -18.98
C LEU A 267 -10.22 -6.02 -18.94
N HIS A 268 -9.08 -5.47 -19.38
CA HIS A 268 -7.78 -6.14 -19.24
C HIS A 268 -7.41 -6.37 -17.77
N PHE A 269 -7.63 -5.37 -16.91
CA PHE A 269 -7.33 -5.51 -15.49
C PHE A 269 -8.23 -6.52 -14.80
N ALA A 270 -9.54 -6.47 -15.06
CA ALA A 270 -10.50 -7.42 -14.52
C ALA A 270 -10.15 -8.87 -14.94
N ALA A 271 -9.76 -9.06 -16.19
CA ALA A 271 -9.35 -10.38 -16.68
C ALA A 271 -8.03 -10.88 -16.09
N ALA A 272 -7.06 -9.97 -15.92
CA ALA A 272 -5.79 -10.25 -15.28
C ALA A 272 -5.92 -10.73 -13.82
N VAL A 273 -6.81 -10.10 -13.04
CA VAL A 273 -7.04 -10.45 -11.62
C VAL A 273 -8.07 -11.55 -11.43
N GLY A 274 -8.73 -12.01 -12.50
CA GLY A 274 -9.73 -13.09 -12.42
C GLY A 274 -11.10 -12.64 -11.89
N ASP A 275 -11.40 -11.34 -11.86
CA ASP A 275 -12.69 -10.84 -11.38
C ASP A 275 -13.79 -11.00 -12.44
N LEU A 276 -14.36 -12.20 -12.52
CA LEU A 276 -15.43 -12.53 -13.45
C LEU A 276 -16.67 -11.64 -13.30
N LYS A 277 -16.94 -11.14 -12.09
CA LYS A 277 -18.09 -10.26 -11.85
C LYS A 277 -17.85 -8.90 -12.50
N LEU A 278 -16.67 -8.32 -12.27
CA LEU A 278 -16.28 -7.07 -12.91
C LEU A 278 -16.19 -7.21 -14.43
N VAL A 279 -15.65 -8.31 -14.95
CA VAL A 279 -15.60 -8.59 -16.41
C VAL A 279 -17.00 -8.51 -17.03
N LYS A 280 -17.98 -9.21 -16.46
CA LYS A 280 -19.36 -9.20 -16.95
C LYS A 280 -19.97 -7.82 -16.87
N LEU A 281 -19.81 -7.14 -15.74
CA LEU A 281 -20.31 -5.78 -15.54
C LEU A 281 -19.75 -4.81 -16.58
N LEU A 282 -18.45 -4.85 -16.85
CA LEU A 282 -17.81 -3.97 -17.83
C LEU A 282 -18.37 -4.20 -19.24
N VAL A 283 -18.52 -5.46 -19.66
CA VAL A 283 -19.11 -5.80 -20.96
C VAL A 283 -20.56 -5.35 -21.04
N ASP A 284 -21.37 -5.58 -19.99
CA ASP A 284 -22.75 -5.11 -19.91
C ASP A 284 -22.87 -3.58 -19.99
N ARG A 285 -21.83 -2.86 -19.57
CA ARG A 285 -21.70 -1.39 -19.64
C ARG A 285 -21.05 -0.90 -20.93
N GLY A 286 -20.84 -1.78 -21.91
CA GLY A 286 -20.34 -1.42 -23.24
C GLY A 286 -18.83 -1.32 -23.35
N ALA A 287 -18.07 -1.98 -22.47
CA ALA A 287 -16.63 -2.17 -22.69
C ALA A 287 -16.39 -2.89 -24.02
N ASP A 288 -15.46 -2.39 -24.81
CA ASP A 288 -15.03 -3.06 -26.04
C ASP A 288 -14.34 -4.38 -25.71
N LEU A 289 -15.01 -5.48 -26.04
CA LEU A 289 -14.53 -6.84 -25.82
C LEU A 289 -13.25 -7.16 -26.62
N HIS A 290 -13.07 -6.49 -27.76
CA HIS A 290 -11.93 -6.70 -28.67
C HIS A 290 -10.83 -5.66 -28.48
N ALA A 291 -10.93 -4.81 -27.45
CA ALA A 291 -9.88 -3.86 -27.14
C ALA A 291 -8.56 -4.61 -26.90
N VAL A 292 -7.48 -4.08 -27.48
CA VAL A 292 -6.13 -4.53 -27.23
C VAL A 292 -5.38 -3.52 -26.36
N SER A 293 -4.47 -4.01 -25.52
CA SER A 293 -3.57 -3.18 -24.71
C SER A 293 -2.58 -2.44 -25.60
N ASN A 294 -2.12 -1.28 -25.15
CA ASN A 294 -1.04 -0.53 -25.77
C ASN A 294 0.05 -0.19 -24.74
N LEU A 295 1.15 0.41 -25.21
CA LEU A 295 2.24 0.81 -24.33
C LEU A 295 1.79 1.97 -23.42
N GLY A 296 2.04 1.84 -22.12
CA GLY A 296 1.68 2.89 -21.14
C GLY A 296 2.55 4.15 -21.20
N CYS A 297 3.79 4.05 -21.68
CA CYS A 297 4.72 5.18 -21.86
C CYS A 297 5.34 5.16 -23.26
N ASP A 298 5.73 6.34 -23.76
CA ASP A 298 6.48 6.48 -25.01
C ASP A 298 8.00 6.36 -24.80
N GLN A 299 8.75 6.23 -25.90
CA GLN A 299 10.21 6.08 -25.86
C GLN A 299 10.93 7.28 -25.24
N ALA A 300 10.38 8.49 -25.34
CA ALA A 300 10.98 9.69 -24.76
C ALA A 300 10.84 9.70 -23.23
N GLU A 301 9.71 9.26 -22.68
CA GLU A 301 9.55 9.08 -21.24
C GLU A 301 10.40 7.94 -20.69
N LEU A 302 10.51 6.83 -21.42
CA LEU A 302 11.43 5.76 -21.06
C LEU A 302 12.89 6.25 -20.98
N ALA A 303 13.29 7.16 -21.87
CA ALA A 303 14.64 7.75 -21.91
C ALA A 303 14.96 8.64 -20.69
N LYS A 304 13.95 9.11 -19.94
CA LYS A 304 14.15 9.79 -18.65
C LYS A 304 14.56 8.81 -17.54
N GLY A 305 14.41 7.51 -17.76
CA GLY A 305 14.71 6.46 -16.81
C GLY A 305 16.21 6.26 -16.53
N GLY A 306 16.52 5.87 -15.29
CA GLY A 306 17.85 5.45 -14.83
C GLY A 306 17.74 4.58 -13.57
N ASN A 307 18.86 4.37 -12.86
CA ASN A 307 18.90 3.60 -11.60
C ASN A 307 18.03 4.20 -10.46
N GLN A 308 17.39 5.36 -10.68
CA GLN A 308 16.58 6.10 -9.70
C GLN A 308 15.44 6.82 -10.43
N THR A 309 14.25 6.22 -10.45
CA THR A 309 13.15 6.64 -11.32
C THR A 309 11.82 6.55 -10.57
N VAL A 310 11.02 7.62 -10.52
CA VAL A 310 9.61 7.62 -10.09
C VAL A 310 8.73 7.47 -11.33
N VAL A 311 7.75 6.59 -11.24
CA VAL A 311 6.79 6.25 -12.28
C VAL A 311 5.39 6.49 -11.77
N THR A 312 4.66 7.34 -12.50
CA THR A 312 3.27 7.67 -12.18
C THR A 312 2.40 7.24 -13.35
N VAL A 313 1.61 6.19 -13.12
CA VAL A 313 0.62 5.71 -14.07
C VAL A 313 -0.68 6.47 -13.83
N ARG A 314 -1.33 6.91 -14.91
CA ARG A 314 -2.49 7.82 -14.85
C ARG A 314 -3.60 7.33 -15.78
N TRP A 315 -4.83 7.73 -15.46
CA TRP A 315 -5.96 7.53 -16.35
C TRP A 315 -5.83 8.39 -17.60
N ASN A 316 -6.01 7.76 -18.77
CA ASN A 316 -6.11 8.38 -20.09
C ASN A 316 -4.93 9.31 -20.43
N GLN A 317 -3.76 9.05 -19.85
CA GLN A 317 -2.54 9.84 -20.03
C GLN A 317 -1.33 8.90 -20.05
N SER A 318 -0.26 9.32 -20.74
CA SER A 318 1.01 8.60 -20.73
C SER A 318 1.55 8.49 -19.30
N THR A 319 2.06 7.31 -18.97
CA THR A 319 2.81 7.05 -17.75
C THR A 319 4.01 8.00 -17.68
N ALA A 320 4.08 8.78 -16.61
CA ALA A 320 5.14 9.76 -16.40
C ALA A 320 6.33 9.11 -15.71
N VAL A 321 7.54 9.42 -16.18
CA VAL A 321 8.80 8.87 -15.68
C VAL A 321 9.71 10.03 -15.29
N THR A 322 10.09 10.12 -14.02
CA THR A 322 10.95 11.22 -13.53
C THR A 322 12.15 10.70 -12.76
N ARG A 323 13.30 11.34 -12.98
CA ARG A 323 14.52 11.04 -12.24
C ARG A 323 14.47 11.72 -10.87
N ARG A 324 14.27 10.94 -9.81
CA ARG A 324 14.37 11.43 -8.44
C ARG A 324 15.12 10.38 -7.63
N GLY A 325 16.11 10.82 -6.84
CA GLY A 325 16.94 9.96 -6.00
C GLY A 325 16.09 9.04 -5.13
N GLY A 326 15.97 7.78 -5.55
CA GLY A 326 15.11 6.74 -4.99
C GLY A 326 15.51 5.38 -5.56
N MET A 327 15.05 4.28 -4.96
CA MET A 327 15.44 2.94 -5.41
C MET A 327 15.02 2.70 -6.87
N GLY A 328 15.95 2.13 -7.64
CA GLY A 328 15.74 1.81 -9.05
C GLY A 328 14.64 0.79 -9.25
N ILE A 329 13.78 1.05 -10.23
CA ILE A 329 12.73 0.13 -10.66
C ILE A 329 13.37 -0.89 -11.59
N GLY A 330 14.24 -1.73 -11.03
CA GLY A 330 15.05 -2.66 -11.79
C GLY A 330 15.08 -4.03 -11.13
N THR A 331 14.57 -5.02 -11.85
CA THR A 331 15.07 -6.40 -12.10
C THR A 331 15.53 -7.31 -10.93
N TYR A 332 15.88 -6.77 -9.78
CA TYR A 332 16.47 -7.46 -8.63
C TYR A 332 15.88 -6.97 -7.28
N GLY A 333 14.92 -6.05 -7.31
CA GLY A 333 14.18 -5.65 -6.12
C GLY A 333 13.51 -6.87 -5.48
N VAL A 334 13.47 -6.89 -4.14
CA VAL A 334 12.92 -8.03 -3.37
C VAL A 334 11.48 -8.39 -3.77
N VAL A 335 10.76 -7.43 -4.36
CA VAL A 335 9.43 -7.52 -4.99
C VAL A 335 9.33 -8.65 -6.02
N PHE A 336 10.33 -8.80 -6.90
CA PHE A 336 10.27 -9.77 -8.00
C PHE A 336 10.69 -11.19 -7.56
N ARG A 337 10.93 -11.41 -6.26
CA ARG A 337 11.38 -12.71 -5.73
C ARG A 337 10.23 -13.59 -5.24
N THR A 338 9.02 -13.05 -5.05
CA THR A 338 7.84 -13.86 -4.72
C THR A 338 7.07 -14.25 -5.98
N GLU A 339 6.32 -15.35 -5.95
CA GLU A 339 5.45 -15.74 -7.08
C GLU A 339 4.32 -14.73 -7.29
N HIS A 340 3.70 -14.27 -6.21
CA HIS A 340 2.68 -13.20 -6.24
C HIS A 340 3.27 -11.87 -6.75
N GLY A 341 4.49 -11.51 -6.35
CA GLY A 341 5.19 -10.32 -6.83
C GLY A 341 5.56 -10.36 -8.29
N ARG A 342 5.99 -11.52 -8.80
CA ARG A 342 6.21 -11.73 -10.24
C ARG A 342 4.92 -11.66 -11.02
N LEU A 343 3.83 -12.20 -10.47
CA LEU A 343 2.51 -12.16 -11.08
C LEU A 343 1.96 -10.74 -11.17
N ILE A 344 1.89 -9.97 -10.07
CA ILE A 344 1.45 -8.57 -10.11
C ILE A 344 2.39 -7.75 -11.00
N ALA A 345 3.71 -7.89 -10.86
CA ALA A 345 4.64 -7.22 -11.77
C ALA A 345 4.43 -7.60 -13.25
N SER A 346 4.03 -8.85 -13.53
CA SER A 346 3.74 -9.32 -14.88
C SER A 346 2.43 -8.78 -15.43
N LEU A 347 1.40 -8.69 -14.59
CA LEU A 347 0.09 -8.12 -14.94
C LEU A 347 0.20 -6.61 -15.22
N PHE A 348 1.13 -5.92 -14.55
CA PHE A 348 1.24 -4.47 -14.53
C PHE A 348 2.60 -3.94 -15.01
N ASN A 349 3.27 -4.64 -15.95
CA ASN A 349 4.60 -4.30 -16.47
C ASN A 349 4.66 -2.99 -17.29
N ASP A 350 4.21 -1.87 -16.75
CA ASP A 350 3.99 -0.61 -17.48
C ASP A 350 5.29 0.18 -17.73
N LEU A 351 6.36 -0.18 -17.02
CA LEU A 351 7.68 0.46 -17.11
C LEU A 351 8.52 0.05 -18.30
N ARG A 352 8.20 -1.07 -18.96
CA ARG A 352 8.78 -1.46 -20.25
C ARG A 352 7.71 -1.66 -21.31
N GLY A 353 6.56 -1.00 -21.11
CA GLY A 353 5.49 -0.89 -22.10
C GLY A 353 4.39 -1.94 -22.03
N GLY A 354 4.36 -2.84 -21.05
CA GLY A 354 3.45 -3.99 -21.11
C GLY A 354 3.72 -4.81 -22.38
N ARG A 355 2.72 -5.57 -22.84
CA ARG A 355 2.70 -6.07 -24.21
C ARG A 355 1.61 -5.29 -24.94
N ASP A 356 1.99 -4.66 -26.05
CA ASP A 356 1.03 -4.08 -26.99
C ASP A 356 0.29 -5.22 -27.70
N GLY A 357 -0.97 -5.00 -28.07
CA GLY A 357 -1.74 -5.94 -28.87
C GLY A 357 -2.41 -7.10 -28.12
N LEU A 358 -2.36 -7.17 -26.78
CA LEU A 358 -3.06 -8.24 -26.05
C LEU A 358 -4.49 -7.86 -25.71
N ASN A 359 -5.43 -8.78 -25.90
CA ASN A 359 -6.81 -8.61 -25.48
C ASN A 359 -7.09 -9.19 -24.08
N ALA A 360 -8.33 -9.07 -23.60
CA ALA A 360 -8.72 -9.53 -22.27
C ALA A 360 -8.54 -11.05 -22.05
N LEU A 361 -8.76 -11.88 -23.08
CA LEU A 361 -8.57 -13.33 -22.98
C LEU A 361 -7.08 -13.67 -22.85
N ASP A 362 -6.21 -12.95 -23.54
CA ASP A 362 -4.77 -13.09 -23.35
C ASP A 362 -4.43 -12.84 -21.89
N PHE A 363 -4.87 -11.72 -21.31
CA PHE A 363 -4.65 -11.39 -19.88
C PHE A 363 -5.22 -12.45 -18.93
N ALA A 364 -6.36 -13.08 -19.24
CA ALA A 364 -6.91 -14.18 -18.45
C ALA A 364 -6.07 -15.47 -18.54
N THR A 365 -5.43 -15.73 -19.68
CA THR A 365 -4.71 -16.99 -19.94
C THR A 365 -3.19 -16.90 -19.77
N LEU A 366 -2.64 -15.70 -19.57
CA LEU A 366 -1.20 -15.50 -19.39
C LEU A 366 -0.58 -16.47 -18.38
N PRO A 367 0.47 -17.23 -18.78
CA PRO A 367 1.20 -18.06 -17.84
C PRO A 367 1.85 -17.19 -16.78
N THR A 368 1.65 -17.56 -15.52
CA THR A 368 2.17 -16.85 -14.34
C THR A 368 3.70 -16.89 -14.23
N SER A 369 4.39 -17.65 -15.09
CA SER A 369 5.85 -17.88 -15.06
C SER A 369 6.65 -17.16 -16.16
N HIS A 370 6.01 -16.65 -17.23
CA HIS A 370 6.71 -16.19 -18.45
C HIS A 370 6.57 -14.69 -18.72
N TYR A 371 6.91 -13.89 -17.72
CA TYR A 371 7.14 -12.46 -17.91
C TYR A 371 8.57 -12.09 -17.53
N GLY A 372 9.29 -11.59 -18.54
CA GLY A 372 10.72 -11.74 -18.69
C GLY A 372 11.58 -10.91 -17.73
N TYR A 373 12.56 -11.57 -17.12
CA TYR A 373 13.93 -11.52 -17.61
C TYR A 373 14.41 -12.96 -17.71
N GLY A 374 15.08 -13.32 -18.81
CA GLY A 374 15.61 -14.67 -18.97
C GLY A 374 16.34 -15.09 -17.71
N LEU A 375 16.04 -16.29 -17.22
CA LEU A 375 16.87 -16.99 -16.25
C LEU A 375 18.30 -17.01 -16.81
N ARG A 376 19.14 -16.02 -16.46
CA ARG A 376 20.55 -16.34 -16.34
C ARG A 376 20.57 -17.33 -15.19
N ARG A 377 20.73 -18.61 -15.53
CA ARG A 377 21.14 -19.67 -14.60
C ARG A 377 22.10 -19.01 -13.62
N SER A 378 21.79 -19.13 -12.32
CA SER A 378 22.70 -18.70 -11.26
C SER A 378 24.11 -19.16 -11.64
N ILE A 379 24.97 -18.21 -11.96
CA ILE A 379 26.39 -18.47 -12.24
C ILE A 379 27.13 -18.77 -10.92
N TYR A 380 26.43 -18.66 -9.79
CA TYR A 380 26.90 -19.12 -8.50
C TYR A 380 26.49 -20.58 -8.30
N PRO A 381 27.44 -21.50 -8.09
CA PRO A 381 27.14 -22.88 -7.79
C PRO A 381 26.32 -22.93 -6.50
N VAL A 382 25.16 -23.60 -6.56
CA VAL A 382 24.36 -23.95 -5.38
C VAL A 382 25.25 -24.75 -4.44
N ARG A 383 25.42 -24.29 -3.20
CA ARG A 383 26.18 -25.04 -2.18
C ARG A 383 25.52 -26.41 -1.97
N PRO A 384 26.27 -27.53 -1.98
CA PRO A 384 25.70 -28.85 -1.70
C PRO A 384 25.08 -28.86 -0.30
N GLY A 385 23.81 -29.23 -0.18
CA GLY A 385 23.09 -29.31 1.10
C GLY A 385 21.86 -28.40 1.24
N TYR A 386 21.58 -27.51 0.29
CA TYR A 386 20.30 -26.80 0.24
C TYR A 386 19.20 -27.73 -0.31
N GLN A 387 18.40 -28.31 0.58
CA GLN A 387 17.13 -28.91 0.18
C GLN A 387 16.21 -27.80 -0.34
N THR A 388 15.75 -27.93 -1.58
CA THR A 388 14.60 -27.15 -2.06
C THR A 388 13.39 -27.65 -1.27
N GLY A 389 13.03 -26.92 -0.21
CA GLY A 389 11.82 -27.19 0.56
C GLY A 389 10.61 -27.30 -0.37
N ALA A 390 9.63 -28.10 0.03
CA ALA A 390 8.38 -28.28 -0.69
C ALA A 390 7.84 -26.93 -1.19
N LYS A 391 7.46 -26.86 -2.47
CA LYS A 391 6.76 -25.69 -3.01
C LYS A 391 5.53 -25.46 -2.13
N PRO A 392 5.40 -24.33 -1.43
CA PRO A 392 4.18 -24.04 -0.71
C PRO A 392 3.06 -23.93 -1.74
N THR A 393 2.06 -24.81 -1.65
CA THR A 393 0.78 -24.65 -2.34
C THR A 393 0.13 -23.39 -1.77
N ASN A 394 0.28 -22.28 -2.48
CA ASN A 394 -0.30 -21.02 -2.05
C ASN A 394 -1.76 -21.03 -2.51
N GLU A 395 -2.69 -21.30 -1.59
CA GLU A 395 -4.15 -21.33 -1.83
C GLU A 395 -4.65 -20.10 -2.61
N VAL A 396 -4.01 -18.94 -2.39
CA VAL A 396 -4.26 -17.69 -3.12
C VAL A 396 -3.94 -17.82 -4.62
N PHE A 397 -2.86 -18.51 -4.96
CA PHE A 397 -2.43 -18.72 -6.34
C PHE A 397 -3.30 -19.73 -7.06
N GLU A 398 -3.67 -20.82 -6.40
CA GLU A 398 -4.62 -21.80 -6.95
C GLU A 398 -6.00 -21.17 -7.16
N THR A 399 -6.42 -20.29 -6.25
CA THR A 399 -7.66 -19.52 -6.38
C THR A 399 -7.60 -18.57 -7.56
N LEU A 400 -6.55 -17.76 -7.68
CA LEU A 400 -6.39 -16.89 -8.84
C LEU A 400 -6.32 -17.65 -10.16
N GLN A 401 -5.63 -18.80 -10.22
CA GLN A 401 -5.61 -19.64 -11.41
C GLN A 401 -7.01 -20.09 -11.80
N ARG A 402 -7.80 -20.53 -10.82
CA ARG A 402 -9.19 -20.95 -11.02
C ARG A 402 -10.06 -19.79 -11.51
N ASP A 403 -9.93 -18.63 -10.89
CA ASP A 403 -10.75 -17.45 -11.18
C ASP A 403 -10.43 -16.90 -12.58
N ARG A 404 -9.15 -16.86 -12.94
CA ARG A 404 -8.70 -16.51 -14.30
C ARG A 404 -9.14 -17.53 -15.35
N ALA A 405 -9.14 -18.83 -15.02
CA ALA A 405 -9.69 -19.85 -15.91
C ALA A 405 -11.19 -19.68 -16.13
N ALA A 406 -11.94 -19.28 -15.09
CA ALA A 406 -13.36 -18.97 -15.21
C ALA A 406 -13.61 -17.74 -16.10
N VAL A 407 -12.78 -16.70 -15.99
CA VAL A 407 -12.81 -15.56 -16.90
C VAL A 407 -12.49 -15.97 -18.34
N ALA A 408 -11.42 -16.73 -18.54
CA ALA A 408 -11.01 -17.19 -19.87
C ALA A 408 -12.13 -17.97 -20.57
N ALA A 409 -12.70 -18.96 -19.90
CA ALA A 409 -13.81 -19.75 -20.43
C ALA A 409 -15.03 -18.88 -20.80
N TRP A 410 -15.32 -17.85 -19.99
CA TRP A 410 -16.41 -16.93 -20.29
C TRP A 410 -16.12 -16.05 -21.51
N LEU A 411 -14.90 -15.49 -21.61
CA LEU A 411 -14.48 -14.66 -22.76
C LEU A 411 -14.45 -15.46 -24.06
N GLU A 412 -13.97 -16.71 -24.03
CA GLU A 412 -14.02 -17.64 -25.17
C GLU A 412 -15.47 -17.90 -25.61
N ALA A 413 -16.39 -18.06 -24.66
CA ALA A 413 -17.81 -18.22 -24.95
C ALA A 413 -18.45 -16.96 -25.58
N GLN A 414 -17.87 -15.77 -25.36
CA GLN A 414 -18.26 -14.54 -26.07
C GLN A 414 -17.62 -14.43 -27.47
N GLY A 415 -16.84 -15.43 -27.90
CA GLY A 415 -16.20 -15.48 -29.22
C GLY A 415 -14.84 -14.80 -29.28
N LEU A 416 -14.27 -14.37 -28.14
CA LEU A 416 -12.91 -13.82 -28.09
C LEU A 416 -11.89 -14.95 -28.28
N LYS A 417 -10.79 -14.66 -28.99
CA LYS A 417 -9.67 -15.59 -29.21
C LYS A 417 -8.39 -14.95 -28.72
N THR A 418 -7.41 -15.75 -28.32
CA THR A 418 -6.07 -15.23 -28.02
C THR A 418 -5.42 -14.71 -29.31
N GLU A 419 -4.71 -13.59 -29.24
CA GLU A 419 -3.99 -12.98 -30.37
C GLU A 419 -2.67 -13.68 -30.73
#